data_AF-A0A7C4LDH7-F1
#
_entry.id   AF-A0A7C4LDH7-F1
#
_cell.length_a   1.000
_cell.length_b   1.000
_cell.length_c   1.000
_cell.angle_alpha   90.00
_cell.angle_beta   90.00
_cell.angle_gamma   90.00
#
_symmetry.space_group_name_H-M   'P 1'
#
loop_
_entity.id
_entity.type
_entity.pdbx_description
1 polymer ?
#
loop_
_entity_poly.entity_id
_entity_poly.type
_entity_poly.pdbx_seq_one_letter_code
_entity_poly.pdbx_strand_id
1 'polypeptide(L)'
;MTSFSLTPPDPALLKRLGRAQLQADRLDDAMLAFAAALRQDADDLEAQLLLGDCYLAQGHAATAYYLYLDASNRAPGDPAVQQRLALARAERRRRSAGDPAPVPTDAASVAEIISHITGSAAPISEAELERAAATLEAIVTAPSPAAAVAANLETLSTLVPALLELNIRQARSDGRPDLAEALQGLQDNIRLQLKAQALTPEPEPAPASTVAASSGPALAGAGPRLVWTGPDATTRSAPFDFLQAQGYPVAVSPEIPAAPERGGEVLIASNPHLRPEASERLPAWIAAGGKLVVWLDTAIEQLPERHPEYARLGLTTRARQEAYATALHLADAVVVPSQAQADLFIAAGRPAWVVPPAWDRRDPTWHAAPAARPTVHLGWASFDSDAEDLASIRRVVMRLLREYAHTRLVILGDAAAYQLFETLPAERRLFVPITDTSDYAYALGQVDILLAPMRDTAFNHVRSDQALMAAGVRRLPWVAPPTPAHLAWAAGGLIGSSLDEWYAALQRLILDPELRRRLGLAGRQRAEERELNRLGPAWLDVVEAVTRRSRPGPREAGTARAADPAPARADPGARLRLKPQVASYLFGSLAAEARRA
;
A
#
# COMPACT_ATOMS: atom_id res chain seq x y z
N MET A 1 3.72 -27.57 -11.60
CA MET A 1 5.18 -27.41 -11.49
C MET A 1 5.77 -27.42 -12.89
N THR A 2 6.15 -26.24 -13.38
CA THR A 2 6.90 -26.05 -14.62
C THR A 2 7.81 -24.86 -14.36
N SER A 3 9.09 -25.14 -14.12
CA SER A 3 10.16 -24.16 -13.98
C SER A 3 10.46 -23.55 -15.35
N PHE A 4 10.29 -22.24 -15.50
CA PHE A 4 10.84 -21.49 -16.62
C PHE A 4 12.31 -21.21 -16.31
N SER A 5 13.22 -21.86 -17.05
CA SER A 5 14.64 -21.50 -17.09
C SER A 5 14.86 -20.61 -18.31
N LEU A 6 15.31 -19.37 -18.09
CA LEU A 6 15.78 -18.48 -19.16
C LEU A 6 17.21 -18.89 -19.51
N THR A 7 17.42 -19.37 -20.74
CA THR A 7 18.74 -19.75 -21.24
C THR A 7 19.63 -18.49 -21.34
N PRO A 8 20.85 -18.48 -20.79
CA PRO A 8 21.75 -17.34 -20.90
C PRO A 8 22.17 -17.08 -22.37
N PRO A 9 22.41 -15.80 -22.75
CA PRO A 9 22.70 -15.41 -24.13
C PRO A 9 24.09 -15.88 -24.59
N ASP A 10 24.17 -16.47 -25.78
CA ASP A 10 25.38 -17.04 -26.41
C ASP A 10 26.65 -16.16 -26.26
N PRO A 11 27.79 -16.70 -25.76
CA PRO A 11 29.07 -15.98 -25.64
C PRO A 11 29.54 -15.31 -26.93
N ALA A 12 29.28 -15.92 -28.10
CA ALA A 12 29.66 -15.36 -29.39
C ALA A 12 28.86 -14.09 -29.74
N LEU A 13 27.64 -13.97 -29.25
CA LEU A 13 26.83 -12.75 -29.37
C LEU A 13 27.38 -11.64 -28.47
N LEU A 14 27.75 -11.99 -27.23
CA LEU A 14 28.31 -11.05 -26.26
C LEU A 14 29.63 -10.44 -26.74
N LYS A 15 30.52 -11.24 -27.35
CA LYS A 15 31.76 -10.73 -27.95
C LYS A 15 31.53 -9.78 -29.13
N ARG A 16 30.57 -10.09 -30.00
CA ARG A 16 30.21 -9.20 -31.12
C ARG A 16 29.64 -7.89 -30.62
N LEU A 17 28.80 -7.94 -29.58
CA LEU A 17 28.27 -6.75 -28.93
C LEU A 17 29.40 -5.90 -28.32
N GLY A 18 30.31 -6.50 -27.55
CA GLY A 18 31.44 -5.78 -26.96
C GLY A 18 32.31 -5.07 -27.99
N ARG A 19 32.57 -5.70 -29.14
CA ARG A 19 33.30 -5.09 -30.26
C ARG A 19 32.56 -3.90 -30.88
N ALA A 20 31.24 -4.03 -31.06
CA ALA A 20 30.43 -2.91 -31.55
C ALA A 20 30.46 -1.72 -30.59
N GLN A 21 30.47 -1.98 -29.27
CA GLN A 21 30.58 -0.92 -28.27
C GLN A 21 31.96 -0.26 -28.26
N LEU A 22 33.05 -1.01 -28.46
CA LEU A 22 34.38 -0.43 -28.66
C LEU A 22 34.44 0.50 -29.88
N GLN A 23 33.80 0.11 -30.99
CA GLN A 23 33.73 0.97 -32.18
C GLN A 23 32.93 2.25 -31.95
N ALA A 24 32.00 2.23 -30.99
CA ALA A 24 31.20 3.37 -30.57
C ALA A 24 31.84 4.20 -29.44
N ASP A 25 33.11 3.93 -29.10
CA ASP A 25 33.86 4.55 -28.00
C ASP A 25 33.20 4.36 -26.60
N ARG A 26 32.42 3.29 -26.45
CA ARG A 26 31.76 2.91 -25.19
C ARG A 26 32.54 1.81 -24.48
N LEU A 27 33.67 2.20 -23.90
CA LEU A 27 34.62 1.29 -23.25
C LEU A 27 34.01 0.50 -22.08
N ASP A 28 33.21 1.14 -21.22
CA ASP A 28 32.60 0.47 -20.06
C ASP A 28 31.57 -0.60 -20.47
N ASP A 29 30.74 -0.29 -21.48
CA ASP A 29 29.75 -1.24 -22.01
C ASP A 29 30.43 -2.43 -22.70
N ALA A 30 31.55 -2.18 -23.39
CA ALA A 30 32.36 -3.24 -23.98
C ALA A 30 32.96 -4.18 -22.93
N MET A 31 33.50 -3.63 -21.84
CA MET A 31 34.05 -4.41 -20.73
C MET A 31 33.00 -5.31 -20.08
N LEU A 32 31.79 -4.79 -19.86
CA LEU A 32 30.68 -5.57 -19.31
C LEU A 32 30.30 -6.75 -20.23
N ALA A 33 30.28 -6.52 -21.54
CA ALA A 33 29.97 -7.57 -22.51
C ALA A 33 31.04 -8.68 -22.54
N PHE A 34 32.33 -8.33 -22.49
CA PHE A 34 33.41 -9.33 -22.46
C PHE A 34 33.50 -10.08 -21.13
N ALA A 35 33.30 -9.39 -20.00
CA ALA A 35 33.21 -10.05 -18.70
C ALA A 35 32.00 -11.00 -18.61
N ALA A 36 30.88 -10.64 -19.25
CA ALA A 36 29.72 -11.53 -19.35
C ALA A 36 30.00 -12.76 -20.22
N ALA A 37 30.79 -12.62 -21.30
CA ALA A 37 31.23 -13.76 -22.10
C ALA A 37 32.13 -14.70 -21.27
N LEU A 38 33.10 -14.17 -20.51
CA LEU A 38 33.98 -14.96 -19.64
C LEU A 38 33.26 -15.65 -18.48
N ARG A 39 32.14 -15.10 -17.99
CA ARG A 39 31.30 -15.79 -17.00
C ARG A 39 30.66 -17.06 -17.55
N GLN A 40 30.38 -17.09 -18.85
CA GLN A 40 29.76 -18.23 -19.50
C GLN A 40 30.80 -19.23 -20.02
N ASP A 41 31.93 -18.72 -20.49
CA ASP A 41 33.09 -19.51 -20.89
C ASP A 41 34.36 -18.87 -20.34
N ALA A 42 34.81 -19.39 -19.19
CA ALA A 42 36.00 -18.88 -18.49
C ALA A 42 37.31 -19.12 -19.25
N ASP A 43 37.27 -19.96 -20.30
CA ASP A 43 38.41 -20.30 -21.16
C ASP A 43 38.42 -19.56 -22.50
N ASP A 44 37.50 -18.60 -22.70
CA ASP A 44 37.46 -17.77 -23.91
C ASP A 44 38.63 -16.77 -23.94
N LEU A 45 39.75 -17.23 -24.52
CA LEU A 45 40.99 -16.47 -24.68
C LEU A 45 40.76 -15.12 -25.38
N GLU A 46 39.85 -15.08 -26.36
CA GLU A 46 39.57 -13.87 -27.12
C GLU A 46 38.85 -12.82 -26.26
N ALA A 47 37.84 -13.23 -25.47
CA ALA A 47 37.17 -12.35 -24.53
C ALA A 47 38.13 -11.83 -23.46
N GLN A 48 39.04 -12.69 -22.97
CA GLN A 48 40.06 -12.32 -21.97
C GLN A 48 41.04 -11.27 -22.51
N LEU A 49 41.50 -11.42 -23.76
CA LEU A 49 42.39 -10.44 -24.38
C LEU A 49 41.70 -9.10 -24.64
N LEU A 50 40.45 -9.13 -25.13
CA LEU A 50 39.67 -7.90 -25.38
C LEU A 50 39.36 -7.15 -24.09
N LEU A 51 39.07 -7.87 -23.01
CA LEU A 51 38.89 -7.27 -21.68
C LEU A 51 40.20 -6.66 -21.16
N GLY A 52 41.34 -7.33 -21.36
CA GLY A 52 42.66 -6.77 -21.06
C GLY A 52 42.94 -5.49 -21.86
N ASP A 53 42.57 -5.46 -23.14
CA ASP A 53 42.75 -4.28 -24.01
C ASP A 53 41.93 -3.09 -23.48
N CYS A 54 40.70 -3.31 -23.03
CA CYS A 54 39.89 -2.29 -22.40
C CYS A 54 40.52 -1.73 -21.11
N TYR A 55 41.04 -2.60 -20.24
CA TYR A 55 41.71 -2.18 -19.02
C TYR A 55 42.98 -1.37 -19.30
N LEU A 56 43.75 -1.78 -20.30
CA LEU A 56 44.94 -1.05 -20.70
C LEU A 56 44.58 0.34 -21.24
N ALA A 57 43.50 0.44 -22.02
CA ALA A 57 42.98 1.73 -22.52
C ALA A 57 42.51 2.67 -21.38
N GLN A 58 41.93 2.12 -20.31
CA GLN A 58 41.56 2.88 -19.10
C GLN A 58 42.75 3.20 -18.18
N GLY A 59 43.95 2.71 -18.51
CA GLY A 59 45.15 2.94 -17.73
C GLY A 59 45.37 1.97 -16.57
N HIS A 60 44.58 0.91 -16.45
CA HIS A 60 44.76 -0.14 -15.46
C HIS A 60 45.79 -1.19 -15.94
N ALA A 61 47.04 -0.73 -16.12
CA ALA A 61 48.11 -1.51 -16.72
C ALA A 61 48.48 -2.78 -15.93
N ALA A 62 48.37 -2.78 -14.60
CA ALA A 62 48.58 -4.00 -13.80
C ALA A 62 47.50 -5.06 -14.07
N THR A 63 46.21 -4.67 -14.06
CA THR A 63 45.10 -5.59 -14.33
C THR A 63 45.19 -6.18 -15.73
N ALA A 64 45.46 -5.35 -16.74
CA ALA A 64 45.70 -5.80 -18.10
C ALA A 64 46.91 -6.77 -18.17
N TYR A 65 48.00 -6.45 -17.47
CA TYR A 65 49.19 -7.32 -17.39
C TYR A 65 48.85 -8.71 -16.84
N TYR A 66 48.05 -8.81 -15.77
CA TYR A 66 47.69 -10.10 -15.19
C TYR A 66 46.74 -10.90 -16.10
N LEU A 67 45.77 -10.24 -16.75
CA LEU A 67 44.91 -10.89 -17.74
C LEU A 67 45.72 -11.45 -18.92
N TYR A 68 46.72 -10.71 -19.42
CA TYR A 68 47.60 -11.18 -20.48
C TYR A 68 48.62 -12.23 -20.02
N LEU A 69 49.08 -12.16 -18.76
CA LEU A 69 50.00 -13.16 -18.21
C LEU A 69 49.30 -14.51 -18.10
N ASP A 70 48.06 -14.51 -17.62
CA ASP A 70 47.25 -15.70 -17.55
C ASP A 70 46.92 -16.23 -18.96
N ALA A 71 46.55 -15.35 -19.91
CA ALA A 71 46.41 -15.72 -21.32
C ALA A 71 47.70 -16.32 -21.91
N SER A 72 48.88 -15.83 -21.50
CA SER A 72 50.18 -16.36 -21.91
C SER A 72 50.50 -17.72 -21.30
N ASN A 73 49.94 -18.06 -20.14
CA ASN A 73 50.10 -19.41 -19.59
C ASN A 73 49.27 -20.42 -20.39
N ARG A 74 48.09 -20.01 -20.89
CA ARG A 74 47.21 -20.84 -21.70
C ARG A 74 47.67 -20.94 -23.17
N ALA A 75 48.23 -19.86 -23.72
CA ALA A 75 48.74 -19.77 -25.10
C ALA A 75 50.15 -19.15 -25.17
N PRO A 76 51.19 -19.85 -24.64
CA PRO A 76 52.55 -19.29 -24.49
C PRO A 76 53.24 -18.92 -25.80
N GLY A 77 52.84 -19.53 -26.92
CA GLY A 77 53.40 -19.26 -28.24
C GLY A 77 52.64 -18.22 -29.08
N ASP A 78 51.55 -17.65 -28.58
CA ASP A 78 50.73 -16.72 -29.37
C ASP A 78 51.37 -15.32 -29.46
N PRO A 79 51.76 -14.85 -30.66
CA PRO A 79 52.41 -13.56 -30.82
C PRO A 79 51.56 -12.37 -30.34
N ALA A 80 50.23 -12.45 -30.48
CA ALA A 80 49.31 -11.39 -30.09
C ALA A 80 49.20 -11.26 -28.56
N VAL A 81 49.27 -12.40 -27.86
CA VAL A 81 49.33 -12.44 -26.39
C VAL A 81 50.67 -11.89 -25.90
N GLN A 82 51.77 -12.34 -26.49
CA GLN A 82 53.11 -11.87 -26.11
C GLN A 82 53.29 -10.36 -26.34
N GLN A 83 52.75 -9.83 -27.44
CA GLN A 83 52.78 -8.40 -27.72
C GLN A 83 51.99 -7.59 -26.69
N ARG A 84 50.78 -8.01 -26.35
CA ARG A 84 49.92 -7.36 -25.34
C ARG A 84 50.54 -7.41 -23.95
N LEU A 85 51.12 -8.55 -23.59
CA LEU A 85 51.84 -8.72 -22.32
C LEU A 85 53.07 -7.81 -22.24
N ALA A 86 53.85 -7.70 -23.33
CA ALA A 86 54.99 -6.80 -23.40
C ALA A 86 54.58 -5.33 -23.26
N LEU A 87 53.49 -4.93 -23.93
CA LEU A 87 52.94 -3.58 -23.85
C LEU A 87 52.46 -3.24 -22.44
N ALA A 88 51.66 -4.10 -21.82
CA ALA A 88 51.17 -3.90 -20.45
C ALA A 88 52.32 -3.88 -19.44
N ARG A 89 53.36 -4.70 -19.62
CA ARG A 89 54.57 -4.68 -18.77
C ARG A 89 55.32 -3.36 -18.89
N ALA A 90 55.42 -2.79 -20.09
CA ALA A 90 56.06 -1.50 -20.31
C ALA A 90 55.25 -0.35 -19.67
N GLU A 91 53.93 -0.33 -19.84
CA GLU A 91 53.05 0.68 -19.25
C GLU A 91 52.99 0.60 -17.72
N ARG A 92 53.00 -0.61 -17.16
CA ARG A 92 53.10 -0.82 -15.71
C ARG A 92 54.42 -0.30 -15.15
N ARG A 93 55.54 -0.49 -15.85
CA ARG A 93 56.87 0.03 -15.42
C ARG A 93 56.96 1.56 -15.49
N ARG A 94 56.22 2.20 -16.40
CA ARG A 94 56.19 3.66 -16.53
C ARG A 94 55.45 4.36 -15.40
N ARG A 95 54.53 3.67 -14.71
CA ARG A 95 53.71 4.21 -13.62
C ARG A 95 54.28 3.79 -12.26
N SER A 96 55.10 4.65 -11.64
CA SER A 96 55.68 4.39 -10.31
C SER A 96 54.72 4.78 -9.18
N ALA A 97 54.51 3.83 -8.25
CA ALA A 97 53.79 3.93 -6.97
C ALA A 97 52.26 4.13 -7.06
N GLY A 98 51.51 3.03 -6.91
CA GLY A 98 50.06 3.09 -6.74
C GLY A 98 49.28 1.82 -7.08
N ASP A 99 49.90 0.77 -7.63
CA ASP A 99 49.16 -0.45 -7.98
C ASP A 99 48.93 -1.36 -6.77
N PRO A 100 47.70 -1.85 -6.55
CA PRO A 100 47.37 -2.80 -5.50
C PRO A 100 48.06 -4.17 -5.69
N ALA A 101 48.12 -4.92 -4.58
CA ALA A 101 48.83 -6.18 -4.39
C ALA A 101 48.49 -7.28 -5.44
N PRO A 102 49.34 -8.31 -5.63
CA PRO A 102 49.14 -9.31 -6.67
C PRO A 102 47.90 -10.17 -6.40
N VAL A 103 47.07 -10.35 -7.43
CA VAL A 103 45.86 -11.17 -7.38
C VAL A 103 46.23 -12.66 -7.49
N PRO A 104 45.80 -13.53 -6.55
CA PRO A 104 45.99 -14.98 -6.64
C PRO A 104 45.16 -15.63 -7.76
N THR A 105 45.76 -16.59 -8.46
CA THR A 105 45.29 -17.25 -9.71
C THR A 105 44.24 -18.36 -9.51
N ASP A 106 43.33 -18.25 -8.55
CA ASP A 106 42.23 -19.22 -8.41
C ASP A 106 40.88 -18.65 -8.89
N ALA A 107 39.96 -19.56 -9.24
CA ALA A 107 38.68 -19.24 -9.85
C ALA A 107 37.78 -18.33 -8.99
N ALA A 108 38.02 -18.22 -7.67
CA ALA A 108 37.29 -17.31 -6.80
C ALA A 108 37.76 -15.85 -6.99
N SER A 109 39.03 -15.63 -7.30
CA SER A 109 39.57 -14.31 -7.62
C SER A 109 39.03 -13.75 -8.95
N VAL A 110 38.63 -14.62 -9.88
CA VAL A 110 37.93 -14.21 -11.12
C VAL A 110 36.52 -13.68 -10.79
N ALA A 111 35.85 -14.23 -9.78
CA ALA A 111 34.57 -13.71 -9.29
C ALA A 111 34.72 -12.35 -8.58
N GLU A 112 35.84 -12.10 -7.89
CA GLU A 112 36.19 -10.79 -7.34
C GLU A 112 36.57 -9.77 -8.43
N ILE A 113 37.28 -10.21 -9.47
CA ILE A 113 37.52 -9.37 -10.64
C ILE A 113 36.17 -9.01 -11.26
N ILE A 114 35.29 -9.98 -11.50
CA ILE A 114 33.92 -9.78 -12.00
C ILE A 114 33.14 -8.77 -11.15
N SER A 115 33.24 -8.82 -9.82
CA SER A 115 32.56 -7.87 -8.92
C SER A 115 33.13 -6.45 -9.02
N HIS A 116 34.43 -6.32 -9.31
CA HIS A 116 35.09 -5.06 -9.66
C HIS A 116 34.72 -4.57 -11.07
N ILE A 117 34.58 -5.45 -12.07
CA ILE A 117 34.27 -5.09 -13.48
C ILE A 117 32.79 -4.73 -13.67
N THR A 118 31.86 -5.31 -12.91
CA THR A 118 30.41 -5.03 -13.05
C THR A 118 30.02 -3.61 -12.65
N GLY A 119 30.99 -2.74 -12.32
CA GLY A 119 30.70 -1.43 -11.79
C GLY A 119 29.85 -1.56 -10.55
N SER A 120 30.32 -2.37 -9.58
CA SER A 120 30.16 -1.96 -8.20
C SER A 120 30.84 -0.60 -8.07
N ALA A 121 30.13 0.46 -8.47
CA ALA A 121 30.33 1.81 -7.97
C ALA A 121 30.61 1.69 -6.48
N ALA A 122 31.69 2.36 -6.07
CA ALA A 122 32.30 2.40 -4.75
C ALA A 122 31.68 1.47 -3.68
N PRO A 123 32.47 0.58 -3.04
CA PRO A 123 31.97 -0.11 -1.86
C PRO A 123 31.36 0.93 -0.92
N ILE A 124 30.09 0.74 -0.56
CA ILE A 124 29.35 1.65 0.30
C ILE A 124 30.23 1.85 1.52
N SER A 125 30.70 3.08 1.68
CA SER A 125 31.74 3.38 2.66
C SER A 125 31.22 3.07 4.06
N GLU A 126 32.11 2.71 4.97
CA GLU A 126 31.74 2.50 6.37
C GLU A 126 31.07 3.76 6.96
N ALA A 127 31.46 4.94 6.49
CA ALA A 127 30.82 6.22 6.81
C ALA A 127 29.38 6.37 6.25
N GLU A 128 29.07 5.81 5.07
CA GLU A 128 27.70 5.79 4.52
C GLU A 128 26.82 4.76 5.23
N LEU A 129 27.40 3.63 5.64
CA LEU A 129 26.74 2.63 6.48
C LEU A 129 26.43 3.19 7.87
N GLU A 130 27.39 3.89 8.49
CA GLU A 130 27.19 4.59 9.76
C GLU A 130 26.15 5.71 9.62
N ARG A 131 26.17 6.48 8.53
CA ARG A 131 25.16 7.52 8.27
C ARG A 131 23.78 6.91 8.05
N ALA A 132 23.68 5.79 7.34
CA ALA A 132 22.43 5.05 7.14
C ALA A 132 21.89 4.47 8.46
N ALA A 133 22.76 3.87 9.26
CA ALA A 133 22.42 3.35 10.58
C ALA A 133 21.97 4.47 11.54
N ALA A 134 22.71 5.59 11.61
CA ALA A 134 22.37 6.74 12.44
C ALA A 134 21.08 7.42 11.98
N THR A 135 20.83 7.48 10.66
CA THR A 135 19.58 8.04 10.11
C THR A 135 18.39 7.13 10.42
N LEU A 136 18.54 5.81 10.28
CA LEU A 136 17.51 4.85 10.72
C LEU A 136 17.26 4.95 12.22
N GLU A 137 18.31 5.02 13.02
CA GLU A 137 18.20 5.13 14.47
C GLU A 137 17.51 6.43 14.87
N ALA A 138 17.86 7.55 14.24
CA ALA A 138 17.18 8.83 14.42
C ALA A 138 15.71 8.80 13.99
N ILE A 139 15.36 8.07 12.92
CA ILE A 139 13.97 7.89 12.47
C ILE A 139 13.19 7.01 13.44
N VAL A 140 13.77 5.89 13.89
CA VAL A 140 13.14 4.92 14.78
C VAL A 140 12.95 5.51 16.18
N THR A 141 13.85 6.39 16.61
CA THR A 141 13.77 7.08 17.91
C THR A 141 13.03 8.43 17.84
N ALA A 142 12.63 8.89 16.65
CA ALA A 142 11.90 10.14 16.48
C ALA A 142 10.47 10.06 17.06
N PRO A 143 9.92 11.18 17.57
CA PRO A 143 8.52 11.25 18.04
C PRO A 143 7.49 10.94 16.95
N SER A 144 7.85 11.13 15.67
CA SER A 144 7.04 10.77 14.50
C SER A 144 7.95 10.19 13.40
N PRO A 145 8.08 8.85 13.33
CA PRO A 145 8.93 8.19 12.34
C PRO A 145 8.54 8.50 10.89
N ALA A 146 7.24 8.63 10.58
CA ALA A 146 6.78 8.97 9.22
C ALA A 146 7.18 10.39 8.78
N ALA A 147 7.10 11.36 9.70
CA ALA A 147 7.57 12.72 9.43
C ALA A 147 9.10 12.77 9.29
N ALA A 148 9.82 11.96 10.08
CA ALA A 148 11.27 11.81 9.98
C ALA A 148 11.69 11.12 8.67
N VAL A 149 10.96 10.11 8.21
CA VAL A 149 11.15 9.50 6.88
C VAL A 149 10.92 10.53 5.80
N ALA A 150 9.82 11.29 5.85
CA ALA A 150 9.51 12.33 4.86
C ALA A 150 10.57 13.43 4.79
N ALA A 151 11.03 13.91 5.95
CA ALA A 151 12.09 14.92 6.05
C ALA A 151 13.45 14.41 5.58
N ASN A 152 13.67 13.09 5.65
CA ASN A 152 14.89 12.45 5.17
C ASN A 152 14.65 11.68 3.87
N LEU A 153 13.55 11.86 3.11
CA LEU A 153 13.23 11.03 1.94
C LEU A 153 14.34 11.09 0.87
N GLU A 154 14.93 12.26 0.64
CA GLU A 154 16.07 12.44 -0.25
C GLU A 154 17.36 11.83 0.32
N THR A 155 17.54 11.87 1.63
CA THR A 155 18.69 11.22 2.28
C THR A 155 18.53 9.69 2.33
N LEU A 156 17.32 9.19 2.52
CA LEU A 156 16.99 7.77 2.48
C LEU A 156 17.05 7.23 1.07
N SER A 157 16.58 7.99 0.06
CA SER A 157 16.67 7.60 -1.35
C SER A 157 18.13 7.43 -1.79
N THR A 158 19.01 8.30 -1.31
CA THR A 158 20.47 8.22 -1.54
C THR A 158 21.14 7.13 -0.71
N LEU A 159 20.61 6.79 0.46
CA LEU A 159 21.14 5.75 1.34
C LEU A 159 20.49 4.37 1.15
N VAL A 160 19.49 4.20 0.27
CA VAL A 160 18.87 2.89 -0.04
C VAL A 160 19.91 1.79 -0.28
N PRO A 161 20.99 2.03 -1.07
CA PRO A 161 22.02 1.01 -1.25
C PRO A 161 22.69 0.59 0.06
N ALA A 162 22.98 1.54 0.95
CA ALA A 162 23.59 1.33 2.27
C ALA A 162 22.65 0.62 3.26
N LEU A 163 21.37 0.95 3.21
CA LEU A 163 20.34 0.30 4.02
C LEU A 163 20.13 -1.16 3.61
N LEU A 164 20.14 -1.45 2.30
CA LEU A 164 20.07 -2.81 1.79
C LEU A 164 21.33 -3.61 2.15
N GLU A 165 22.51 -2.99 2.04
CA GLU A 165 23.77 -3.60 2.45
C GLU A 165 23.78 -3.96 3.94
N LEU A 166 23.28 -3.07 4.80
CA LEU A 166 23.15 -3.33 6.24
C LEU A 166 22.20 -4.51 6.52
N ASN A 167 21.07 -4.59 5.80
CA ASN A 167 20.14 -5.71 5.91
C ASN A 167 20.71 -7.03 5.36
N ILE A 168 21.54 -6.99 4.30
CA ILE A 168 22.24 -8.17 3.76
C ILE A 168 23.25 -8.69 4.79
N ARG A 169 24.02 -7.79 5.42
CA ARG A 169 24.97 -8.16 6.50
C ARG A 169 24.25 -8.74 7.71
N GLN A 170 23.14 -8.13 8.13
CA GLN A 170 22.32 -8.63 9.22
C GLN A 170 21.73 -10.02 8.89
N ALA A 171 21.18 -10.21 7.70
CA ALA A 171 20.62 -11.51 7.27
C ALA A 171 21.69 -12.62 7.23
N ARG A 172 22.92 -12.31 6.80
CA ARG A 172 24.06 -13.24 6.87
C ARG A 172 24.45 -13.56 8.31
N SER A 173 24.51 -12.56 9.20
CA SER A 173 24.80 -12.76 10.62
C SER A 173 23.70 -13.55 11.35
N ASP A 174 22.45 -13.40 10.92
CA ASP A 174 21.29 -14.12 11.46
C ASP A 174 21.18 -15.56 10.93
N GLY A 175 22.11 -16.00 10.05
CA GLY A 175 22.09 -17.33 9.45
C GLY A 175 20.96 -17.54 8.43
N ARG A 176 20.49 -16.47 7.77
CA ARG A 176 19.42 -16.49 6.75
C ARG A 176 19.97 -16.22 5.34
N PRO A 177 20.65 -17.19 4.71
CA PRO A 177 21.30 -17.01 3.41
C PRO A 177 20.31 -16.70 2.27
N ASP A 178 19.13 -17.32 2.27
CA ASP A 178 18.09 -17.12 1.26
C ASP A 178 17.58 -15.67 1.24
N LEU A 179 17.48 -15.04 2.42
CA LEU A 179 17.08 -13.64 2.56
C LEU A 179 18.19 -12.70 2.06
N ALA A 180 19.46 -13.03 2.36
CA ALA A 180 20.60 -12.26 1.88
C ALA A 180 20.69 -12.29 0.34
N GLU A 181 20.41 -13.44 -0.29
CA GLU A 181 20.38 -13.58 -1.75
C GLU A 181 19.25 -12.77 -2.39
N ALA A 182 18.04 -12.82 -1.81
CA ALA A 182 16.90 -12.03 -2.28
C ALA A 182 17.14 -10.51 -2.17
N LEU A 183 17.73 -10.06 -1.06
CA LEU A 183 18.07 -8.65 -0.85
C LEU A 183 19.20 -8.18 -1.79
N GLN A 184 20.17 -9.05 -2.10
CA GLN A 184 21.21 -8.78 -3.08
C GLN A 184 20.61 -8.56 -4.48
N GLY A 185 19.68 -9.42 -4.90
CA GLY A 185 18.99 -9.27 -6.18
C GLY A 185 18.14 -7.98 -6.28
N LEU A 186 17.57 -7.52 -5.17
CA LEU A 186 16.85 -6.24 -5.10
C LEU A 186 17.81 -5.04 -5.20
N GLN A 187 18.95 -5.09 -4.51
CA GLN A 187 20.00 -4.07 -4.56
C GLN A 187 20.51 -3.86 -5.99
N ASP A 188 20.72 -4.96 -6.73
CA ASP A 188 21.17 -4.92 -8.12
C ASP A 188 20.14 -4.27 -9.04
N ASN A 189 18.84 -4.52 -8.83
CA ASN A 189 17.76 -3.94 -9.63
C ASN A 189 17.61 -2.43 -9.41
N ILE A 190 17.64 -1.98 -8.15
CA ILE A 190 17.55 -0.55 -7.80
C ILE A 190 18.73 0.22 -8.37
N ARG A 191 19.92 -0.38 -8.37
CA ARG A 191 21.14 0.22 -8.93
C ARG A 191 21.03 0.46 -10.43
N LEU A 192 20.43 -0.47 -11.16
CA LEU A 192 20.16 -0.31 -12.60
C LEU A 192 19.19 0.84 -12.87
N GLN A 193 18.23 1.09 -11.97
CA GLN A 193 17.27 2.19 -12.07
C GLN A 193 17.91 3.56 -11.74
N LEU A 194 18.78 3.62 -10.73
CA LEU A 194 19.48 4.85 -10.34
C LEU A 194 20.49 5.33 -11.40
N LYS A 195 21.22 4.41 -12.04
CA LYS A 195 22.10 4.75 -13.18
C LYS A 195 21.34 5.36 -14.36
N ALA A 196 20.06 5.02 -14.52
CA ALA A 196 19.20 5.58 -15.57
C ALA A 196 18.70 7.00 -15.23
N GLN A 197 18.63 7.38 -13.94
CA GLN A 197 18.15 8.68 -13.49
C GLN A 197 19.23 9.78 -13.48
N ALA A 198 20.50 9.41 -13.29
CA ALA A 198 21.65 10.35 -13.23
C ALA A 198 21.99 11.09 -14.55
N LEU A 199 21.15 10.96 -15.59
CA LEU A 199 21.28 11.62 -16.88
C LEU A 199 20.39 12.87 -17.04
N THR A 200 19.81 13.40 -15.95
CA THR A 200 18.92 14.57 -16.00
C THR A 200 19.19 15.53 -14.81
N PRO A 201 19.28 16.86 -15.00
CA PRO A 201 19.65 17.79 -13.92
C PRO A 201 18.43 18.28 -13.12
N GLU A 202 18.58 18.41 -11.80
CA GLU A 202 17.56 18.83 -10.80
C GLU A 202 17.66 20.32 -10.40
N PRO A 203 16.55 20.95 -9.92
CA PRO A 203 16.58 22.17 -9.13
C PRO A 203 16.14 22.00 -7.65
N GLU A 204 16.70 22.87 -6.79
CA GLU A 204 16.80 22.89 -5.31
C GLU A 204 15.48 22.94 -4.47
N PRO A 205 15.54 22.52 -3.18
CA PRO A 205 14.41 22.58 -2.23
C PRO A 205 14.44 23.79 -1.26
N ALA A 206 13.26 24.12 -0.71
CA ALA A 206 13.03 25.09 0.37
C ALA A 206 12.24 24.43 1.54
N PRO A 207 12.24 25.00 2.76
CA PRO A 207 12.39 24.26 4.02
C PRO A 207 11.09 23.84 4.75
N ALA A 208 11.26 22.88 5.66
CA ALA A 208 10.24 22.25 6.51
C ALA A 208 9.78 23.11 7.71
N SER A 209 8.54 22.89 8.16
CA SER A 209 8.01 23.37 9.45
C SER A 209 7.44 22.22 10.29
N THR A 210 7.84 22.22 11.56
CA THR A 210 7.51 21.29 12.65
C THR A 210 6.18 21.64 13.33
N VAL A 211 5.38 20.64 13.72
CA VAL A 211 4.19 20.82 14.58
C VAL A 211 4.40 20.07 15.89
N ALA A 212 4.32 20.82 16.99
CA ALA A 212 4.43 20.34 18.37
C ALA A 212 3.04 19.97 18.94
N ALA A 213 3.01 18.89 19.73
CA ALA A 213 1.87 18.53 20.57
C ALA A 213 1.70 19.55 21.71
N SER A 214 0.49 20.06 21.93
CA SER A 214 0.16 20.89 23.08
C SER A 214 -0.94 20.25 23.93
N SER A 215 -0.61 20.00 25.19
CA SER A 215 -1.53 19.73 26.28
C SER A 215 -2.09 21.06 26.79
N GLY A 216 -3.37 21.34 26.47
CA GLY A 216 -4.11 22.52 26.95
C GLY A 216 -4.91 22.23 28.23
N PRO A 217 -5.24 23.27 29.03
CA PRO A 217 -5.88 23.12 30.34
C PRO A 217 -7.36 22.75 30.23
N ALA A 218 -7.82 21.93 31.18
CA ALA A 218 -9.19 21.43 31.28
C ALA A 218 -10.20 22.57 31.50
N LEU A 219 -10.97 22.89 30.46
CA LEU A 219 -12.26 23.58 30.59
C LEU A 219 -13.28 22.59 31.16
N ALA A 220 -13.90 22.95 32.28
CA ALA A 220 -15.00 22.19 32.88
C ALA A 220 -16.20 22.17 31.91
N GLY A 221 -16.30 21.09 31.12
CA GLY A 221 -17.38 20.87 30.16
C GLY A 221 -18.70 20.47 30.82
N ALA A 222 -19.81 20.93 30.25
CA ALA A 222 -21.18 20.65 30.71
C ALA A 222 -21.69 19.25 30.31
N GLY A 223 -21.04 18.56 29.37
CA GLY A 223 -21.38 17.21 28.92
C GLY A 223 -20.59 16.10 29.62
N PRO A 224 -21.02 14.81 29.51
CA PRO A 224 -20.23 13.67 29.99
C PRO A 224 -18.86 13.63 29.30
N ARG A 225 -17.85 13.15 30.04
CA ARG A 225 -16.53 12.90 29.46
C ARG A 225 -16.62 11.76 28.45
N LEU A 226 -15.97 11.96 27.31
CA LEU A 226 -15.86 11.02 26.20
C LEU A 226 -14.46 10.41 26.20
N VAL A 227 -14.38 9.09 26.18
CA VAL A 227 -13.12 8.34 26.10
C VAL A 227 -13.07 7.62 24.77
N TRP A 228 -12.11 7.97 23.92
CA TRP A 228 -11.92 7.32 22.62
C TRP A 228 -10.81 6.29 22.69
N THR A 229 -11.07 5.08 22.23
CA THR A 229 -10.08 4.00 22.16
C THR A 229 -10.09 3.38 20.77
N GLY A 230 -8.92 3.04 20.24
CA GLY A 230 -8.80 2.38 18.94
C GLY A 230 -7.37 2.35 18.40
N PRO A 231 -7.12 1.57 17.33
CA PRO A 231 -5.87 1.68 16.58
C PRO A 231 -5.81 3.03 15.84
N ASP A 232 -4.66 3.69 15.90
CA ASP A 232 -4.41 5.14 15.68
C ASP A 232 -4.91 5.81 14.37
N ALA A 233 -5.55 5.07 13.44
CA ALA A 233 -6.10 5.58 12.19
C ALA A 233 -7.56 6.06 12.32
N THR A 234 -8.40 5.38 13.12
CA THR A 234 -9.82 5.77 13.27
C THR A 234 -9.98 7.00 14.14
N THR A 235 -9.10 7.21 15.11
CA THR A 235 -9.09 8.41 15.97
C THR A 235 -8.78 9.69 15.18
N ARG A 236 -8.10 9.62 14.03
CA ARG A 236 -7.79 10.78 13.19
C ARG A 236 -8.99 11.36 12.45
N SER A 237 -10.07 10.59 12.27
CA SER A 237 -11.34 11.05 11.68
C SER A 237 -12.41 11.35 12.73
N ALA A 238 -12.02 11.46 14.00
CA ALA A 238 -12.91 11.86 15.09
C ALA A 238 -12.91 13.40 15.27
N PRO A 239 -14.09 14.03 15.44
CA PRO A 239 -14.19 15.50 15.52
C PRO A 239 -13.92 16.01 16.94
N PHE A 240 -12.72 15.73 17.49
CA PHE A 240 -12.36 16.06 18.86
C PHE A 240 -12.51 17.55 19.18
N ASP A 241 -11.95 18.41 18.32
CA ASP A 241 -12.00 19.87 18.47
C ASP A 241 -13.45 20.36 18.56
N PHE A 242 -14.34 19.83 17.71
CA PHE A 242 -15.76 20.18 17.75
C PHE A 242 -16.42 19.75 19.07
N LEU A 243 -16.21 18.51 19.49
CA LEU A 243 -16.83 17.97 20.72
C LEU A 243 -16.34 18.74 21.96
N GLN A 244 -15.05 19.06 22.02
CA GLN A 244 -14.48 19.90 23.07
C GLN A 244 -15.07 21.31 23.06
N ALA A 245 -15.24 21.93 21.89
CA ALA A 245 -15.87 23.24 21.75
C ALA A 245 -17.36 23.23 22.17
N GLN A 246 -18.06 22.10 22.04
CA GLN A 246 -19.42 21.91 22.56
C GLN A 246 -19.46 21.60 24.07
N GLY A 247 -18.31 21.62 24.77
CA GLY A 247 -18.23 21.38 26.21
C GLY A 247 -18.25 19.90 26.61
N TYR A 248 -17.84 18.99 25.72
CA TYR A 248 -17.63 17.58 26.05
C TYR A 248 -16.13 17.33 26.25
N PRO A 249 -15.67 17.00 27.48
CA PRO A 249 -14.27 16.67 27.69
C PRO A 249 -13.92 15.38 26.93
N VAL A 250 -12.97 15.45 25.99
CA VAL A 250 -12.51 14.29 25.22
C VAL A 250 -11.14 13.83 25.69
N ALA A 251 -11.01 12.53 25.95
CA ALA A 251 -9.75 11.87 26.21
C ALA A 251 -9.53 10.77 25.17
N VAL A 252 -8.30 10.66 24.64
CA VAL A 252 -7.89 9.55 23.76
C VAL A 252 -6.99 8.64 24.56
N SER A 253 -7.30 7.35 24.58
CA SER A 253 -6.53 6.35 25.33
C SER A 253 -6.30 5.11 24.48
N PRO A 254 -5.07 4.55 24.47
CA PRO A 254 -4.79 3.29 23.77
C PRO A 254 -5.44 2.09 24.45
N GLU A 255 -5.78 2.20 25.74
CA GLU A 255 -6.43 1.18 26.55
C GLU A 255 -7.80 1.63 27.06
N ILE A 256 -8.70 0.67 27.28
CA ILE A 256 -9.97 0.91 27.96
C ILE A 256 -9.70 1.10 29.47
N PRO A 257 -10.12 2.23 30.07
CA PRO A 257 -9.97 2.45 31.51
C PRO A 257 -10.71 1.37 32.33
N ALA A 258 -10.20 1.07 33.53
CA ALA A 258 -10.78 0.04 34.39
C ALA A 258 -12.21 0.38 34.85
N ALA A 259 -12.50 1.65 35.06
CA ALA A 259 -13.80 2.19 35.43
C ALA A 259 -13.91 3.66 34.97
N PRO A 260 -15.12 4.18 34.75
CA PRO A 260 -15.33 5.61 34.53
C PRO A 260 -14.96 6.40 35.79
N GLU A 261 -14.38 7.60 35.62
CA GLU A 261 -14.04 8.48 36.76
C GLU A 261 -15.29 9.17 37.33
N ARG A 262 -16.33 9.32 36.50
CA ARG A 262 -17.63 9.91 36.84
C ARG A 262 -18.77 9.08 36.26
N GLY A 263 -19.93 9.11 36.91
CA GLY A 263 -21.12 8.45 36.37
C GLY A 263 -21.54 9.06 35.03
N GLY A 264 -21.86 8.21 34.04
CA GLY A 264 -22.35 8.64 32.73
C GLY A 264 -21.29 8.92 31.66
N GLU A 265 -20.02 8.62 31.91
CA GLU A 265 -18.97 8.68 30.86
C GLU A 265 -19.27 7.75 29.69
N VAL A 266 -18.89 8.20 28.48
CA VAL A 266 -19.12 7.45 27.23
C VAL A 266 -17.78 7.00 26.66
N LEU A 267 -17.61 5.68 26.56
CA LEU A 267 -16.51 5.05 25.86
C LEU A 267 -16.88 4.84 24.39
N ILE A 268 -16.07 5.36 23.48
CA ILE A 268 -16.16 5.16 22.04
C ILE A 268 -15.05 4.20 21.63
N ALA A 269 -15.40 2.94 21.45
CA ALA A 269 -14.48 1.87 21.11
C ALA A 269 -14.48 1.63 19.60
N SER A 270 -13.38 2.00 18.94
CA SER A 270 -13.19 1.82 17.50
C SER A 270 -12.64 0.42 17.23
N ASN A 271 -13.37 -0.39 16.45
CA ASN A 271 -13.00 -1.77 16.12
C ASN A 271 -12.44 -2.57 17.31
N PRO A 272 -13.21 -2.69 18.42
CA PRO A 272 -12.70 -3.26 19.68
C PRO A 272 -12.16 -4.68 19.52
N HIS A 273 -12.69 -5.44 18.57
CA HIS A 273 -12.24 -6.80 18.26
C HIS A 273 -10.78 -6.89 17.79
N LEU A 274 -10.18 -5.79 17.32
CA LEU A 274 -8.77 -5.77 16.93
C LEU A 274 -7.80 -5.85 18.10
N ARG A 275 -8.27 -5.52 19.32
CA ARG A 275 -7.53 -5.70 20.58
C ARG A 275 -8.39 -6.49 21.56
N PRO A 276 -8.46 -7.83 21.43
CA PRO A 276 -9.26 -8.67 22.31
C PRO A 276 -8.89 -8.49 23.79
N GLU A 277 -7.60 -8.34 24.12
CA GLU A 277 -7.17 -8.20 25.52
C GLU A 277 -7.71 -6.89 26.14
N ALA A 278 -7.75 -5.80 25.38
CA ALA A 278 -8.34 -4.56 25.84
C ALA A 278 -9.87 -4.68 26.02
N SER A 279 -10.53 -5.44 25.15
CA SER A 279 -11.98 -5.64 25.17
C SER A 279 -12.48 -6.43 26.40
N GLU A 280 -11.61 -7.19 27.07
CA GLU A 280 -11.94 -7.88 28.34
C GLU A 280 -12.36 -6.91 29.46
N ARG A 281 -11.99 -5.63 29.35
CA ARG A 281 -12.37 -4.58 30.32
C ARG A 281 -13.76 -4.00 30.08
N LEU A 282 -14.38 -4.25 28.91
CA LEU A 282 -15.71 -3.71 28.60
C LEU A 282 -16.77 -4.10 29.63
N PRO A 283 -16.90 -5.35 30.09
CA PRO A 283 -17.88 -5.72 31.12
C PRO A 283 -17.71 -4.93 32.41
N ALA A 284 -16.47 -4.71 32.88
CA ALA A 284 -16.18 -3.93 34.08
C ALA A 284 -16.56 -2.45 33.90
N TRP A 285 -16.23 -1.87 32.74
CA TRP A 285 -16.64 -0.52 32.38
C TRP A 285 -18.18 -0.34 32.41
N ILE A 286 -18.92 -1.28 31.80
CA ILE A 286 -20.39 -1.28 31.84
C ILE A 286 -20.91 -1.44 33.27
N ALA A 287 -20.36 -2.38 34.05
CA ALA A 287 -20.79 -2.66 35.42
C ALA A 287 -20.58 -1.46 36.35
N ALA A 288 -19.55 -0.65 36.10
CA ALA A 288 -19.29 0.59 36.82
C ALA A 288 -20.16 1.78 36.34
N GLY A 289 -21.14 1.54 35.45
CA GLY A 289 -22.09 2.55 34.99
C GLY A 289 -21.65 3.35 33.76
N GLY A 290 -20.54 2.97 33.13
CA GLY A 290 -20.07 3.57 31.88
C GLY A 290 -20.97 3.20 30.69
N LYS A 291 -21.04 4.11 29.70
CA LYS A 291 -21.72 3.90 28.43
C LYS A 291 -20.73 3.45 27.35
N LEU A 292 -21.21 2.70 26.37
CA LEU A 292 -20.40 2.15 25.29
C LEU A 292 -21.01 2.45 23.92
N VAL A 293 -20.25 3.12 23.09
CA VAL A 293 -20.44 3.25 21.65
C VAL A 293 -19.40 2.38 20.96
N VAL A 294 -19.83 1.43 20.14
CA VAL A 294 -18.93 0.66 19.27
C VAL A 294 -18.90 1.34 17.91
N TRP A 295 -17.72 1.77 17.47
CA TRP A 295 -17.52 2.37 16.15
C TRP A 295 -16.83 1.37 15.24
N LEU A 296 -17.50 1.00 14.14
CA LEU A 296 -16.95 0.12 13.11
C LEU A 296 -16.64 0.96 11.87
N ASP A 297 -15.43 0.80 11.32
CA ASP A 297 -15.01 1.50 10.09
C ASP A 297 -15.48 0.80 8.81
N THR A 298 -15.84 -0.49 8.91
CA THR A 298 -16.32 -1.29 7.79
C THR A 298 -17.33 -2.37 8.24
N ALA A 299 -17.91 -3.07 7.27
CA ALA A 299 -18.87 -4.14 7.48
C ALA A 299 -18.19 -5.46 7.86
N ILE A 300 -17.75 -5.57 9.11
CA ILE A 300 -16.98 -6.72 9.64
C ILE A 300 -17.68 -8.07 9.41
N GLU A 301 -19.00 -8.15 9.64
CA GLU A 301 -19.76 -9.39 9.46
C GLU A 301 -19.93 -9.80 7.99
N GLN A 302 -19.86 -8.84 7.07
CA GLN A 302 -20.00 -9.09 5.63
C GLN A 302 -18.63 -9.21 4.93
N LEU A 303 -17.52 -8.88 5.61
CA LEU A 303 -16.17 -8.87 5.06
C LEU A 303 -15.76 -10.28 4.61
N PRO A 304 -15.54 -10.53 3.30
CA PRO A 304 -15.20 -11.86 2.81
C PRO A 304 -13.82 -12.33 3.26
N GLU A 305 -13.66 -13.63 3.54
CA GLU A 305 -12.37 -14.20 3.96
C GLU A 305 -11.22 -13.98 2.97
N ARG A 306 -11.54 -13.89 1.68
CA ARG A 306 -10.58 -13.67 0.59
C ARG A 306 -10.18 -12.21 0.41
N HIS A 307 -10.89 -11.28 1.06
CA HIS A 307 -10.60 -9.86 0.93
C HIS A 307 -9.22 -9.56 1.53
N PRO A 308 -8.36 -8.71 0.90
CA PRO A 308 -7.01 -8.43 1.41
C PRO A 308 -7.00 -7.95 2.88
N GLU A 309 -7.97 -7.11 3.23
CA GLU A 309 -8.13 -6.59 4.60
C GLU A 309 -8.66 -7.62 5.61
N TYR A 310 -9.11 -8.81 5.20
CA TYR A 310 -9.69 -9.79 6.15
C TYR A 310 -8.69 -10.24 7.20
N ALA A 311 -7.42 -10.42 6.83
CA ALA A 311 -6.37 -10.76 7.79
C ALA A 311 -6.22 -9.67 8.88
N ARG A 312 -6.34 -8.40 8.48
CA ARG A 312 -6.17 -7.25 9.37
C ARG A 312 -7.43 -6.96 10.18
N LEU A 313 -8.58 -6.84 9.52
CA LEU A 313 -9.85 -6.36 10.07
C LEU A 313 -10.84 -7.46 10.46
N GLY A 314 -10.71 -8.65 9.87
CA GLY A 314 -11.68 -9.73 10.03
C GLY A 314 -11.63 -10.43 11.39
N LEU A 315 -12.60 -11.33 11.59
CA LEU A 315 -12.77 -12.14 12.79
C LEU A 315 -11.93 -13.43 12.72
N THR A 316 -10.62 -13.26 12.47
CA THR A 316 -9.66 -14.31 12.13
C THR A 316 -9.33 -15.27 13.27
N THR A 317 -9.58 -14.87 14.51
CA THR A 317 -9.35 -15.71 15.69
C THR A 317 -10.60 -15.78 16.56
N ARG A 318 -10.71 -16.84 17.36
CA ARG A 318 -11.77 -16.98 18.35
C ARG A 318 -11.83 -15.79 19.32
N ALA A 319 -10.67 -15.30 19.76
CA ALA A 319 -10.58 -14.13 20.64
C ALA A 319 -11.19 -12.87 19.98
N ARG A 320 -10.93 -12.64 18.68
CA ARG A 320 -11.56 -11.53 17.94
C ARG A 320 -13.08 -11.71 17.82
N GLN A 321 -13.54 -12.92 17.54
CA GLN A 321 -14.97 -13.25 17.46
C GLN A 321 -15.70 -13.00 18.79
N GLU A 322 -15.12 -13.48 19.89
CA GLU A 322 -15.66 -13.30 21.23
C GLU A 322 -15.65 -11.82 21.65
N ALA A 323 -14.56 -11.09 21.38
CA ALA A 323 -14.47 -9.66 21.65
C ALA A 323 -15.49 -8.85 20.84
N TYR A 324 -15.65 -9.17 19.54
CA TYR A 324 -16.65 -8.52 18.68
C TYR A 324 -18.07 -8.74 19.19
N ALA A 325 -18.44 -10.00 19.45
CA ALA A 325 -19.76 -10.35 19.95
C ALA A 325 -20.05 -9.71 21.31
N THR A 326 -19.07 -9.71 22.22
CA THR A 326 -19.16 -9.09 23.54
C THR A 326 -19.35 -7.58 23.43
N ALA A 327 -18.53 -6.91 22.61
CA ALA A 327 -18.64 -5.47 22.40
C ALA A 327 -20.01 -5.09 21.84
N LEU A 328 -20.50 -5.80 20.81
CA LEU A 328 -21.83 -5.55 20.27
C LEU A 328 -22.95 -5.84 21.26
N HIS A 329 -22.81 -6.84 22.13
CA HIS A 329 -23.78 -7.17 23.16
C HIS A 329 -23.87 -6.09 24.24
N LEU A 330 -22.74 -5.49 24.60
CA LEU A 330 -22.63 -4.46 25.64
C LEU A 330 -22.92 -3.03 25.13
N ALA A 331 -22.84 -2.82 23.82
CA ALA A 331 -22.99 -1.52 23.18
C ALA A 331 -24.37 -0.88 23.46
N ASP A 332 -24.37 0.37 23.88
CA ASP A 332 -25.57 1.22 23.89
C ASP A 332 -25.91 1.72 22.48
N ALA A 333 -24.89 1.82 21.61
CA ALA A 333 -24.98 2.22 20.22
C ALA A 333 -23.85 1.63 19.37
N VAL A 334 -24.16 1.35 18.11
CA VAL A 334 -23.18 1.03 17.07
C VAL A 334 -23.11 2.19 16.07
N VAL A 335 -21.92 2.71 15.80
CA VAL A 335 -21.69 3.72 14.77
C VAL A 335 -21.06 3.03 13.56
N VAL A 336 -21.63 3.27 12.38
CA VAL A 336 -21.22 2.64 11.12
C VAL A 336 -21.13 3.68 9.99
N PRO A 337 -20.36 3.39 8.93
CA PRO A 337 -20.05 4.36 7.88
C PRO A 337 -21.15 4.53 6.82
N SER A 338 -22.20 3.69 6.79
CA SER A 338 -23.23 3.76 5.75
C SER A 338 -24.63 3.44 6.29
N GLN A 339 -25.67 3.94 5.61
CA GLN A 339 -27.05 3.62 5.95
C GLN A 339 -27.36 2.13 5.75
N ALA A 340 -26.90 1.55 4.63
CA ALA A 340 -27.11 0.14 4.34
C ALA A 340 -26.52 -0.78 5.42
N GLN A 341 -25.38 -0.41 6.01
CA GLN A 341 -24.81 -1.14 7.15
C GLN A 341 -25.61 -0.90 8.44
N ALA A 342 -26.07 0.32 8.70
CA ALA A 342 -26.89 0.61 9.88
C ALA A 342 -28.19 -0.19 9.87
N ASP A 343 -28.82 -0.32 8.70
CA ASP A 343 -30.05 -1.08 8.52
C ASP A 343 -29.89 -2.56 8.91
N LEU A 344 -28.71 -3.16 8.68
CA LEU A 344 -28.42 -4.54 9.13
C LEU A 344 -28.42 -4.66 10.65
N PHE A 345 -27.78 -3.71 11.36
CA PHE A 345 -27.76 -3.69 12.82
C PHE A 345 -29.16 -3.43 13.40
N ILE A 346 -29.91 -2.49 12.81
CA ILE A 346 -31.28 -2.16 13.22
C ILE A 346 -32.19 -3.38 13.02
N ALA A 347 -32.09 -4.08 11.89
CA ALA A 347 -32.84 -5.31 11.64
C ALA A 347 -32.50 -6.42 12.65
N ALA A 348 -31.27 -6.45 13.15
CA ALA A 348 -30.83 -7.34 14.22
C ALA A 348 -31.24 -6.87 15.64
N GLY A 349 -32.03 -5.80 15.75
CA GLY A 349 -32.47 -5.23 17.02
C GLY A 349 -31.39 -4.46 17.77
N ARG A 350 -30.30 -4.07 17.10
CA ARG A 350 -29.19 -3.31 17.68
C ARG A 350 -29.32 -1.84 17.28
N PRO A 351 -29.27 -0.91 18.24
CA PRO A 351 -29.27 0.52 17.93
C PRO A 351 -28.04 0.91 17.11
N ALA A 352 -28.25 1.43 15.90
CA ALA A 352 -27.18 1.88 15.04
C ALA A 352 -27.39 3.29 14.50
N TRP A 353 -26.28 4.01 14.33
CA TRP A 353 -26.22 5.37 13.80
C TRP A 353 -25.21 5.43 12.67
N VAL A 354 -25.51 6.30 11.70
CA VAL A 354 -24.63 6.55 10.58
C VAL A 354 -23.75 7.74 10.89
N VAL A 355 -22.45 7.51 10.97
CA VAL A 355 -21.46 8.58 10.86
C VAL A 355 -20.50 8.18 9.74
N PRO A 356 -20.66 8.73 8.53
CA PRO A 356 -19.86 8.27 7.40
C PRO A 356 -18.41 8.79 7.52
N PRO A 357 -17.50 8.34 6.64
CA PRO A 357 -16.11 8.79 6.63
C PRO A 357 -15.98 10.29 6.31
N ALA A 358 -15.11 10.98 7.04
CA ALA A 358 -14.83 12.42 6.89
C ALA A 358 -13.43 12.64 6.31
N TRP A 359 -13.19 13.85 5.79
CA TRP A 359 -11.83 14.32 5.52
C TRP A 359 -11.47 15.47 6.46
N ASP A 360 -10.20 15.55 6.83
CA ASP A 360 -9.68 16.61 7.69
C ASP A 360 -9.05 17.72 6.85
N ARG A 361 -9.56 18.94 6.98
CA ARG A 361 -8.99 20.10 6.28
C ARG A 361 -7.56 20.42 6.72
N ARG A 362 -7.17 20.02 7.93
CA ARG A 362 -5.82 20.24 8.49
C ARG A 362 -4.77 19.33 7.87
N ASP A 363 -5.17 18.23 7.25
CA ASP A 363 -4.25 17.33 6.57
C ASP A 363 -3.76 17.98 5.25
N PRO A 364 -2.47 18.33 5.16
CA PRO A 364 -1.91 19.06 4.02
C PRO A 364 -1.91 18.23 2.73
N THR A 365 -1.96 16.89 2.82
CA THR A 365 -1.91 16.00 1.65
C THR A 365 -3.13 16.18 0.74
N TRP A 366 -4.28 16.57 1.29
CA TRP A 366 -5.48 16.90 0.50
C TRP A 366 -5.32 18.13 -0.38
N HIS A 367 -4.41 19.05 -0.01
CA HIS A 367 -4.21 20.33 -0.70
C HIS A 367 -3.03 20.33 -1.67
N ALA A 368 -2.26 19.24 -1.74
CA ALA A 368 -1.12 19.14 -2.65
C ALA A 368 -1.55 19.36 -4.11
N ALA A 369 -0.93 20.31 -4.81
CA ALA A 369 -1.26 20.59 -6.20
C ALA A 369 -0.91 19.36 -7.07
N PRO A 370 -1.81 18.91 -7.96
CA PRO A 370 -1.47 17.86 -8.91
C PRO A 370 -0.41 18.37 -9.90
N ALA A 371 0.57 17.53 -10.22
CA ALA A 371 1.56 17.84 -11.24
C ALA A 371 0.88 17.93 -12.62
N ALA A 372 1.24 18.96 -13.40
CA ALA A 372 0.77 19.06 -14.78
C ALA A 372 1.34 17.88 -15.61
N ARG A 373 0.47 17.22 -16.37
CA ARG A 373 0.84 16.06 -17.19
C ARG A 373 0.15 16.09 -18.55
N PRO A 374 0.82 15.58 -19.61
CA PRO A 374 0.26 15.54 -20.95
C PRO A 374 -0.73 14.38 -21.16
N THR A 375 -0.77 13.42 -20.23
CA THR A 375 -1.60 12.21 -20.29
C THR A 375 -2.75 12.25 -19.30
N VAL A 376 -3.85 11.56 -19.63
CA VAL A 376 -5.00 11.38 -18.75
C VAL A 376 -4.84 10.10 -17.94
N HIS A 377 -4.74 10.22 -16.63
CA HIS A 377 -4.52 9.10 -15.71
C HIS A 377 -5.84 8.51 -15.22
N LEU A 378 -6.12 7.27 -15.59
CA LEU A 378 -7.20 6.46 -15.04
C LEU A 378 -6.65 5.75 -13.80
N GLY A 379 -7.13 6.13 -12.63
CA GLY A 379 -6.57 5.67 -11.35
C GLY A 379 -7.50 4.70 -10.62
N TRP A 380 -6.94 3.68 -10.02
CA TRP A 380 -7.63 2.81 -9.08
C TRP A 380 -6.78 2.66 -7.81
N ALA A 381 -7.44 2.54 -6.65
CA ALA A 381 -6.76 2.44 -5.38
C ALA A 381 -7.29 1.30 -4.51
N SER A 382 -6.37 0.61 -3.85
CA SER A 382 -6.66 -0.60 -3.07
C SER A 382 -7.22 -0.35 -1.68
N PHE A 383 -7.08 0.87 -1.16
CA PHE A 383 -7.50 1.24 0.20
C PHE A 383 -8.95 0.85 0.50
N ASP A 384 -9.79 0.87 -0.53
CA ASP A 384 -11.22 0.64 -0.48
C ASP A 384 -11.68 -0.29 -1.60
N SER A 385 -10.86 -1.22 -2.09
CA SER A 385 -11.28 -2.07 -3.21
C SER A 385 -10.42 -3.31 -3.34
N ASP A 386 -11.05 -4.41 -3.73
CA ASP A 386 -10.36 -5.65 -4.07
C ASP A 386 -9.87 -5.60 -5.53
N ALA A 387 -8.71 -6.19 -5.82
CA ALA A 387 -8.23 -6.41 -7.18
C ALA A 387 -9.26 -7.18 -8.03
N GLU A 388 -10.09 -8.05 -7.42
CA GLU A 388 -11.20 -8.71 -8.10
C GLU A 388 -12.30 -7.72 -8.55
N ASP A 389 -12.52 -6.62 -7.82
CA ASP A 389 -13.44 -5.55 -8.26
C ASP A 389 -12.88 -4.84 -9.50
N LEU A 390 -11.59 -4.53 -9.52
CA LEU A 390 -10.94 -3.97 -10.71
C LEU A 390 -10.96 -4.93 -11.90
N ALA A 391 -10.77 -6.23 -11.63
CA ALA A 391 -10.83 -7.26 -12.67
C ALA A 391 -12.17 -7.27 -13.41
N SER A 392 -13.28 -6.91 -12.75
CA SER A 392 -14.61 -6.85 -13.37
C SER A 392 -14.68 -5.87 -14.54
N ILE A 393 -13.95 -4.74 -14.47
CA ILE A 393 -13.90 -3.71 -15.52
C ILE A 393 -12.64 -3.79 -16.39
N ARG A 394 -11.74 -4.76 -16.15
CA ARG A 394 -10.45 -4.89 -16.82
C ARG A 394 -10.55 -4.82 -18.34
N ARG A 395 -11.53 -5.49 -18.94
CA ARG A 395 -11.73 -5.51 -20.41
C ARG A 395 -12.02 -4.11 -20.97
N VAL A 396 -12.81 -3.32 -20.26
CA VAL A 396 -13.15 -1.94 -20.63
C VAL A 396 -11.91 -1.05 -20.52
N VAL A 397 -11.20 -1.13 -19.39
CA VAL A 397 -9.97 -0.36 -19.16
C VAL A 397 -8.92 -0.67 -20.23
N MET A 398 -8.65 -1.96 -20.50
CA MET A 398 -7.72 -2.38 -21.55
C MET A 398 -8.10 -1.86 -22.94
N ARG A 399 -9.39 -1.85 -23.27
CA ARG A 399 -9.89 -1.33 -24.55
C ARG A 399 -9.61 0.17 -24.67
N LEU A 400 -9.99 0.95 -23.67
CA LEU A 400 -9.78 2.40 -23.65
C LEU A 400 -8.29 2.77 -23.73
N LEU A 401 -7.44 2.05 -22.99
CA LEU A 401 -5.99 2.25 -23.03
C LEU A 401 -5.37 1.86 -24.38
N ARG A 402 -6.04 1.11 -25.25
CA ARG A 402 -5.57 0.85 -26.62
C ARG A 402 -6.07 1.91 -27.59
N GLU A 403 -7.32 2.35 -27.43
CA GLU A 403 -7.96 3.33 -28.30
C GLU A 403 -7.41 4.76 -28.08
N TYR A 404 -7.03 5.10 -26.85
CA TYR A 404 -6.58 6.46 -26.49
C TYR A 404 -5.10 6.50 -26.11
N ALA A 405 -4.22 6.76 -27.06
CA ALA A 405 -2.76 6.77 -26.84
C ALA A 405 -2.27 7.83 -25.82
N HIS A 406 -3.10 8.76 -25.37
CA HIS A 406 -2.76 9.76 -24.34
C HIS A 406 -3.24 9.37 -22.93
N THR A 407 -3.72 8.15 -22.69
CA THR A 407 -4.16 7.70 -21.36
C THR A 407 -3.12 6.83 -20.65
N ARG A 408 -3.09 6.84 -19.32
CA ARG A 408 -2.24 5.94 -18.52
C ARG A 408 -3.05 5.32 -17.40
N LEU A 409 -2.82 4.05 -17.08
CA LEU A 409 -3.38 3.41 -15.90
C LEU A 409 -2.50 3.70 -14.68
N VAL A 410 -3.11 4.07 -13.57
CA VAL A 410 -2.40 4.29 -12.29
C VAL A 410 -3.02 3.38 -11.23
N ILE A 411 -2.21 2.50 -10.65
CA ILE A 411 -2.62 1.60 -9.58
C ILE A 411 -1.96 2.05 -8.29
N LEU A 412 -2.78 2.37 -7.29
CA LEU A 412 -2.32 2.82 -5.98
C LEU A 412 -2.42 1.67 -4.98
N GLY A 413 -1.28 1.19 -4.47
CA GLY A 413 -1.17 0.33 -3.28
C GLY A 413 -1.23 -1.20 -3.47
N ASP A 414 -1.77 -1.74 -4.57
CA ASP A 414 -1.91 -3.20 -4.75
C ASP A 414 -1.17 -3.75 -5.98
N ALA A 415 -0.20 -4.62 -5.71
CA ALA A 415 0.64 -5.24 -6.72
C ALA A 415 -0.11 -6.28 -7.57
N ALA A 416 -1.08 -7.00 -7.01
CA ALA A 416 -1.90 -7.97 -7.75
C ALA A 416 -2.81 -7.23 -8.75
N ALA A 417 -3.41 -6.11 -8.33
CA ALA A 417 -4.16 -5.23 -9.22
C ALA A 417 -3.28 -4.69 -10.37
N TYR A 418 -2.02 -4.34 -10.09
CA TYR A 418 -1.06 -3.92 -11.12
C TYR A 418 -0.69 -5.04 -12.10
N GLN A 419 -0.57 -6.28 -11.60
CA GLN A 419 -0.29 -7.47 -12.43
C GLN A 419 -1.43 -7.82 -13.39
N LEU A 420 -2.70 -7.51 -13.06
CA LEU A 420 -3.83 -7.71 -13.98
C LEU A 420 -3.61 -7.07 -15.36
N PHE A 421 -2.77 -6.03 -15.43
CA PHE A 421 -2.49 -5.25 -16.62
C PHE A 421 -1.07 -5.45 -17.15
N GLU A 422 -0.40 -6.57 -16.82
CA GLU A 422 0.98 -6.84 -17.24
C GLU A 422 1.23 -6.83 -18.74
N THR A 423 0.19 -7.15 -19.52
CA THR A 423 0.23 -7.12 -20.98
C THR A 423 0.33 -5.70 -21.57
N LEU A 424 0.15 -4.65 -20.74
CA LEU A 424 0.36 -3.27 -21.17
C LEU A 424 1.85 -2.90 -21.09
N PRO A 425 2.35 -2.11 -22.05
CA PRO A 425 3.69 -1.52 -21.96
C PRO A 425 3.89 -0.75 -20.65
N ALA A 426 5.13 -0.74 -20.13
CA ALA A 426 5.45 -0.11 -18.84
C ALA A 426 5.09 1.38 -18.81
N GLU A 427 5.15 2.05 -19.96
CA GLU A 427 4.82 3.48 -20.12
C GLU A 427 3.30 3.74 -20.01
N ARG A 428 2.48 2.69 -20.21
CA ARG A 428 1.00 2.77 -20.18
C ARG A 428 0.42 2.49 -18.79
N ARG A 429 1.25 2.14 -17.82
CA ARG A 429 0.86 1.85 -16.44
C ARG A 429 1.82 2.49 -15.45
N LEU A 430 1.33 2.80 -14.24
CA LEU A 430 2.12 3.35 -13.14
C LEU A 430 1.66 2.66 -11.87
N PHE A 431 2.62 2.19 -11.09
CA PHE A 431 2.38 1.70 -9.74
C PHE A 431 2.84 2.76 -8.75
N VAL A 432 1.97 3.12 -7.81
CA VAL A 432 2.29 4.02 -6.70
C VAL A 432 2.08 3.24 -5.41
N PRO A 433 3.13 2.98 -4.61
CA PRO A 433 2.96 2.32 -3.33
C PRO A 433 2.18 3.21 -2.37
N ILE A 434 1.35 2.59 -1.52
CA ILE A 434 0.69 3.24 -0.39
C ILE A 434 1.15 2.48 0.84
N THR A 435 1.83 3.16 1.76
CA THR A 435 2.38 2.55 2.98
C THR A 435 1.53 2.84 4.20
N ASP A 436 0.90 4.02 4.26
CA ASP A 436 -0.07 4.39 5.27
C ASP A 436 -1.35 4.96 4.65
N THR A 437 -2.44 4.87 5.40
CA THR A 437 -3.72 5.52 5.13
C THR A 437 -3.59 7.03 4.85
N SER A 438 -2.61 7.71 5.45
CA SER A 438 -2.32 9.14 5.21
C SER A 438 -1.75 9.43 3.82
N ASP A 439 -1.14 8.44 3.16
CA ASP A 439 -0.56 8.63 1.83
C ASP A 439 -1.64 8.66 0.75
N TYR A 440 -2.85 8.17 1.06
CA TYR A 440 -3.94 7.99 0.12
C TYR A 440 -4.32 9.30 -0.59
N ALA A 441 -4.52 10.37 0.18
CA ALA A 441 -4.88 11.69 -0.34
C ALA A 441 -3.83 12.26 -1.30
N TYR A 442 -2.54 12.08 -0.96
CA TYR A 442 -1.43 12.48 -1.80
C TYR A 442 -1.35 11.63 -3.07
N ALA A 443 -1.46 10.31 -2.94
CA ALA A 443 -1.41 9.35 -4.06
C ALA A 443 -2.53 9.60 -5.08
N LEU A 444 -3.72 10.01 -4.63
CA LEU A 444 -4.81 10.45 -5.52
C LEU A 444 -4.44 11.64 -6.40
N GLY A 445 -3.44 12.46 -6.04
CA GLY A 445 -2.88 13.49 -6.93
C GLY A 445 -2.28 12.93 -8.23
N GLN A 446 -1.98 11.63 -8.28
CA GLN A 446 -1.49 10.96 -9.48
C GLN A 446 -2.60 10.56 -10.46
N VAL A 447 -3.86 10.86 -10.16
CA VAL A 447 -5.04 10.40 -10.90
C VAL A 447 -5.79 11.59 -11.51
N ASP A 448 -6.42 11.41 -12.67
CA ASP A 448 -7.32 12.40 -13.29
C ASP A 448 -8.77 11.91 -13.37
N ILE A 449 -8.98 10.58 -13.41
CA ILE A 449 -10.29 9.93 -13.35
C ILE A 449 -10.18 8.75 -12.39
N LEU A 450 -10.96 8.76 -11.31
CA LEU A 450 -11.00 7.65 -10.36
C LEU A 450 -11.91 6.52 -10.87
N LEU A 451 -11.39 5.31 -10.87
CA LEU A 451 -12.12 4.07 -11.07
C LEU A 451 -12.52 3.52 -9.70
N ALA A 452 -13.82 3.46 -9.41
CA ALA A 452 -14.36 2.87 -8.18
C ALA A 452 -15.26 1.66 -8.50
N PRO A 453 -14.74 0.60 -9.13
CA PRO A 453 -15.52 -0.59 -9.41
C PRO A 453 -15.86 -1.33 -8.12
N MET A 454 -17.02 -1.98 -8.11
CA MET A 454 -17.44 -2.88 -7.04
C MET A 454 -18.24 -4.01 -7.65
N ARG A 455 -17.94 -5.25 -7.27
CA ARG A 455 -18.77 -6.41 -7.62
C ARG A 455 -20.06 -6.42 -6.84
N ASP A 456 -21.06 -7.09 -7.38
CA ASP A 456 -22.33 -7.36 -6.70
C ASP A 456 -22.14 -8.40 -5.58
N THR A 457 -21.78 -7.92 -4.39
CA THR A 457 -21.57 -8.74 -3.19
C THR A 457 -22.25 -8.09 -1.99
N ALA A 458 -22.63 -8.90 -1.00
CA ALA A 458 -23.24 -8.41 0.23
C ALA A 458 -22.35 -7.36 0.94
N PHE A 459 -21.03 -7.58 0.94
CA PHE A 459 -20.06 -6.61 1.45
C PHE A 459 -20.14 -5.29 0.71
N ASN A 460 -20.01 -5.29 -0.62
CA ASN A 460 -19.98 -4.07 -1.43
C ASN A 460 -21.28 -3.25 -1.37
N HIS A 461 -22.44 -3.92 -1.21
CA HIS A 461 -23.73 -3.22 -1.06
C HIS A 461 -23.83 -2.37 0.20
N VAL A 462 -23.11 -2.73 1.26
CA VAL A 462 -23.16 -2.02 2.54
C VAL A 462 -22.01 -1.05 2.75
N ARG A 463 -21.11 -0.90 1.78
CA ARG A 463 -19.96 0.02 1.89
C ARG A 463 -20.40 1.48 1.79
N SER A 464 -19.53 2.35 2.28
CA SER A 464 -19.69 3.80 2.23
C SER A 464 -19.20 4.40 0.91
N ASP A 465 -19.40 5.70 0.76
CA ASP A 465 -18.99 6.54 -0.36
C ASP A 465 -17.59 7.14 -0.17
N GLN A 466 -16.73 6.52 0.66
CA GLN A 466 -15.41 7.06 1.03
C GLN A 466 -14.52 7.41 -0.16
N ALA A 467 -14.43 6.52 -1.15
CA ALA A 467 -13.66 6.76 -2.36
C ALA A 467 -14.19 7.95 -3.18
N LEU A 468 -15.51 8.15 -3.21
CA LEU A 468 -16.16 9.25 -3.92
C LEU A 468 -15.97 10.57 -3.18
N MET A 469 -16.01 10.54 -1.84
CA MET A 469 -15.64 11.66 -0.99
C MET A 469 -14.20 12.08 -1.26
N ALA A 470 -13.25 11.15 -1.18
CA ALA A 470 -11.83 11.42 -1.42
C ALA A 470 -11.56 11.97 -2.84
N ALA A 471 -12.21 11.39 -3.85
CA ALA A 471 -12.20 11.92 -5.21
C ALA A 471 -12.70 13.36 -5.26
N GLY A 472 -13.82 13.65 -4.59
CA GLY A 472 -14.38 14.98 -4.47
C GLY A 472 -13.41 15.99 -3.85
N VAL A 473 -12.77 15.64 -2.72
CA VAL A 473 -11.74 16.50 -2.09
C VAL A 473 -10.64 16.84 -3.09
N ARG A 474 -10.19 15.86 -3.89
CA ARG A 474 -9.16 16.03 -4.92
C ARG A 474 -9.66 16.57 -6.26
N ARG A 475 -10.95 16.90 -6.37
CA ARG A 475 -11.62 17.38 -7.60
C ARG A 475 -11.50 16.39 -8.77
N LEU A 476 -11.53 15.10 -8.48
CA LEU A 476 -11.44 14.03 -9.47
C LEU A 476 -12.85 13.58 -9.86
N PRO A 477 -13.20 13.56 -11.16
CA PRO A 477 -14.35 12.80 -11.61
C PRO A 477 -14.12 11.30 -11.33
N TRP A 478 -15.20 10.60 -10.99
CA TRP A 478 -15.16 9.16 -10.74
C TRP A 478 -16.18 8.41 -11.63
N VAL A 479 -15.94 7.11 -11.84
CA VAL A 479 -16.93 6.18 -12.38
C VAL A 479 -17.10 5.03 -11.40
N ALA A 480 -18.35 4.69 -11.07
CA ALA A 480 -18.69 3.70 -10.05
C ALA A 480 -20.00 2.95 -10.40
N PRO A 481 -20.26 1.76 -9.82
CA PRO A 481 -21.53 1.06 -10.03
C PRO A 481 -22.67 1.66 -9.17
N PRO A 482 -23.94 1.34 -9.46
CA PRO A 482 -25.12 1.88 -8.76
C PRO A 482 -25.35 1.25 -7.37
N THR A 483 -24.40 1.34 -6.44
CA THR A 483 -24.61 0.94 -5.04
C THR A 483 -25.46 1.98 -4.30
N PRO A 484 -26.13 1.62 -3.19
CA PRO A 484 -26.90 2.58 -2.39
C PRO A 484 -26.10 3.82 -2.00
N ALA A 485 -24.84 3.66 -1.57
CA ALA A 485 -23.97 4.78 -1.21
C ALA A 485 -23.60 5.65 -2.42
N HIS A 486 -23.26 5.06 -3.57
CA HIS A 486 -22.93 5.83 -4.77
C HIS A 486 -24.12 6.61 -5.33
N LEU A 487 -25.32 6.00 -5.31
CA LEU A 487 -26.56 6.65 -5.73
C LEU A 487 -26.93 7.80 -4.78
N ALA A 488 -26.74 7.64 -3.47
CA ALA A 488 -26.98 8.68 -2.48
C ALA A 488 -25.97 9.83 -2.55
N TRP A 489 -24.73 9.56 -2.97
CA TRP A 489 -23.70 10.59 -3.14
C TRP A 489 -24.06 11.58 -4.27
N ALA A 490 -24.54 11.05 -5.41
CA ALA A 490 -25.14 11.79 -6.53
C ALA A 490 -24.34 12.98 -7.13
N ALA A 491 -23.03 13.09 -6.84
CA ALA A 491 -22.21 14.23 -7.27
C ALA A 491 -20.80 13.86 -7.72
N GLY A 492 -20.34 14.53 -8.78
CA GLY A 492 -18.94 14.49 -9.20
C GLY A 492 -18.48 13.25 -9.95
N GLY A 493 -19.38 12.43 -10.46
CA GLY A 493 -19.03 11.28 -11.29
C GLY A 493 -20.17 10.76 -12.14
N LEU A 494 -19.94 9.59 -12.72
CA LEU A 494 -20.88 8.89 -13.60
C LEU A 494 -21.10 7.46 -13.08
N ILE A 495 -22.32 6.96 -13.25
CA ILE A 495 -22.67 5.59 -12.87
C ILE A 495 -22.53 4.67 -14.07
N GLY A 496 -21.89 3.51 -13.86
CA GLY A 496 -21.79 2.43 -14.83
C GLY A 496 -22.35 1.12 -14.28
N SER A 497 -23.50 0.69 -14.76
CA SER A 497 -24.18 -0.55 -14.33
C SER A 497 -23.78 -1.76 -15.18
N SER A 498 -23.23 -1.52 -16.37
CA SER A 498 -22.78 -2.53 -17.33
C SER A 498 -21.42 -2.15 -17.92
N LEU A 499 -20.71 -3.10 -18.53
CA LEU A 499 -19.42 -2.83 -19.18
C LEU A 499 -19.54 -1.77 -20.30
N ASP A 500 -20.68 -1.71 -20.99
CA ASP A 500 -20.94 -0.71 -22.03
C ASP A 500 -21.13 0.68 -21.42
N GLU A 501 -21.86 0.79 -20.30
CA GLU A 501 -22.01 2.06 -19.58
C GLU A 501 -20.68 2.52 -18.97
N TRP A 502 -19.88 1.60 -18.42
CA TRP A 502 -18.51 1.89 -17.96
C TRP A 502 -17.64 2.43 -19.09
N TYR A 503 -17.67 1.78 -20.26
CA TYR A 503 -16.92 2.23 -21.42
C TYR A 503 -17.37 3.62 -21.86
N ALA A 504 -18.69 3.84 -22.00
CA ALA A 504 -19.24 5.13 -22.42
C ALA A 504 -18.91 6.26 -21.43
N ALA A 505 -19.03 5.99 -20.13
CA ALA A 505 -18.70 6.95 -19.07
C ALA A 505 -17.21 7.34 -19.10
N LEU A 506 -16.31 6.35 -19.12
CA LEU A 506 -14.87 6.60 -19.15
C LEU A 506 -14.43 7.25 -20.46
N GLN A 507 -14.94 6.80 -21.61
CA GLN A 507 -14.69 7.43 -22.90
C GLN A 507 -15.05 8.93 -22.86
N ARG A 508 -16.25 9.26 -22.37
CA ARG A 508 -16.68 10.65 -22.25
C ARG A 508 -15.76 11.47 -21.37
N LEU A 509 -15.35 10.91 -20.22
CA LEU A 509 -14.42 11.57 -19.32
C LEU A 509 -13.02 11.72 -19.92
N ILE A 510 -12.53 10.78 -20.74
CA ILE A 510 -11.23 10.87 -21.43
C ILE A 510 -11.26 11.99 -22.48
N LEU A 511 -12.34 12.09 -23.25
CA LEU A 511 -12.47 13.00 -24.38
C LEU A 511 -12.82 14.44 -24.00
N ASP A 512 -13.48 14.66 -22.86
CA ASP A 512 -14.01 15.97 -22.47
C ASP A 512 -13.36 16.50 -21.17
N PRO A 513 -12.28 17.31 -21.27
CA PRO A 513 -11.63 17.92 -20.12
C PRO A 513 -12.54 18.87 -19.32
N GLU A 514 -13.48 19.52 -19.98
CA GLU A 514 -14.39 20.47 -19.32
C GLU A 514 -15.44 19.74 -18.49
N LEU A 515 -15.93 18.59 -18.98
CA LEU A 515 -16.73 17.68 -18.17
C LEU A 515 -15.96 17.20 -16.94
N ARG A 516 -14.69 16.80 -17.09
CA ARG A 516 -13.86 16.39 -15.94
C ARG A 516 -13.78 17.52 -14.90
N ARG A 517 -13.50 18.75 -15.35
CA ARG A 517 -13.43 19.92 -14.46
C ARG A 517 -14.75 20.19 -13.74
N ARG A 518 -15.88 20.16 -14.47
CA ARG A 518 -17.22 20.41 -13.92
C ARG A 518 -17.62 19.35 -12.90
N LEU A 519 -17.39 18.08 -13.20
CA LEU A 519 -17.67 16.98 -12.27
C LEU A 519 -16.74 17.04 -11.05
N GLY A 520 -15.44 17.28 -11.26
CA GLY A 520 -14.50 17.47 -10.15
C GLY A 520 -14.92 18.58 -9.18
N LEU A 521 -15.40 19.71 -9.70
CA LEU A 521 -15.93 20.80 -8.88
C LEU A 521 -17.22 20.43 -8.13
N ALA A 522 -18.15 19.75 -8.79
CA ALA A 522 -19.37 19.26 -8.14
C ALA A 522 -19.05 18.25 -7.02
N GLY A 523 -18.12 17.33 -7.27
CA GLY A 523 -17.61 16.39 -6.28
C GLY A 523 -16.97 17.10 -5.09
N ARG A 524 -16.19 18.16 -5.33
CA ARG A 524 -15.60 18.97 -4.25
C ARG A 524 -16.65 19.66 -3.39
N GLN A 525 -17.68 20.25 -4.00
CA GLN A 525 -18.77 20.88 -3.26
C GLN A 525 -19.46 19.88 -2.33
N ARG A 526 -19.74 18.67 -2.83
CA ARG A 526 -20.32 17.59 -2.01
C ARG A 526 -19.36 17.13 -0.90
N ALA A 527 -18.07 16.99 -1.21
CA ALA A 527 -17.06 16.60 -0.21
C ALA A 527 -16.89 17.64 0.91
N GLU A 528 -17.10 18.94 0.67
CA GLU A 528 -17.06 19.95 1.74
C GLU A 528 -18.14 19.73 2.81
N GLU A 529 -19.24 19.05 2.50
CA GLU A 529 -20.27 18.65 3.48
C GLU A 529 -19.79 17.52 4.40
N ARG A 530 -18.72 16.83 3.99
CA ARG A 530 -18.08 15.72 4.71
C ARG A 530 -16.77 16.13 5.40
N GLU A 531 -16.52 17.42 5.53
CA GLU A 531 -15.37 17.89 6.31
C GLU A 531 -15.56 17.54 7.79
N LEU A 532 -14.48 17.13 8.45
CA LEU A 532 -14.47 16.54 9.79
C LEU A 532 -15.33 17.29 10.81
N ASN A 533 -15.16 18.60 10.92
CA ASN A 533 -15.91 19.40 11.89
C ASN A 533 -17.40 19.54 11.56
N ARG A 534 -17.81 19.37 10.30
CA ARG A 534 -19.23 19.35 9.91
C ARG A 534 -19.94 18.07 10.31
N LEU A 535 -19.21 17.00 10.64
CA LEU A 535 -19.77 15.77 11.18
C LEU A 535 -19.88 15.76 12.69
N GLY A 536 -19.35 16.78 13.36
CA GLY A 536 -19.49 16.98 14.80
C GLY A 536 -20.92 16.82 15.33
N PRO A 537 -21.95 17.44 14.70
CA PRO A 537 -23.33 17.27 15.11
C PRO A 537 -23.83 15.82 15.07
N ALA A 538 -23.44 15.03 14.07
CA ALA A 538 -23.83 13.62 13.98
C ALA A 538 -23.24 12.80 15.14
N TRP A 539 -22.00 13.09 15.54
CA TRP A 539 -21.40 12.49 16.73
C TRP A 539 -22.09 12.94 18.03
N LEU A 540 -22.48 14.20 18.11
CA LEU A 540 -23.22 14.73 19.26
C LEU A 540 -24.58 14.02 19.42
N ASP A 541 -25.31 13.82 18.33
CA ASP A 541 -26.60 13.09 18.33
C ASP A 541 -26.44 11.67 18.89
N VAL A 542 -25.35 10.97 18.53
CA VAL A 542 -25.02 9.64 19.07
C VAL A 542 -24.78 9.71 20.58
N VAL A 543 -23.91 10.63 21.02
CA VAL A 543 -23.53 10.79 22.43
C VAL A 543 -24.76 11.13 23.27
N GLU A 544 -25.59 12.08 22.83
CA GLU A 544 -26.80 12.47 23.55
C GLU A 544 -27.84 11.36 23.60
N ALA A 545 -28.00 10.58 22.52
CA ALA A 545 -28.93 9.46 22.49
C ALA A 545 -28.51 8.36 23.48
N VAL A 546 -27.21 8.06 23.56
CA VAL A 546 -26.65 7.08 24.50
C VAL A 546 -26.74 7.55 25.95
N THR A 547 -26.50 8.85 26.18
CA THR A 547 -26.55 9.43 27.53
C THR A 547 -27.98 9.48 28.07
N ARG A 548 -28.97 9.77 27.22
CA ARG A 548 -30.40 9.83 27.61
C ARG A 548 -31.02 8.46 27.88
N ARG A 549 -30.45 7.37 27.34
CA ARG A 549 -30.96 6.01 27.57
C ARG A 549 -30.55 5.50 28.95
N SER A 550 -31.51 5.28 29.83
CA SER A 550 -31.32 4.42 31.00
C SER A 550 -31.19 2.97 30.52
N ARG A 551 -30.12 2.26 30.91
CA ARG A 551 -30.09 0.80 30.70
C ARG A 551 -31.21 0.20 31.55
N PRO A 552 -31.99 -0.77 31.04
CA PRO A 552 -32.83 -1.55 31.92
C PRO A 552 -31.93 -2.12 33.01
N GLY A 553 -32.29 -1.90 34.29
CA GLY A 553 -31.52 -2.40 35.42
C GLY A 553 -31.28 -3.90 35.30
N PRO A 554 -30.27 -4.45 36.01
CA PRO A 554 -30.11 -5.90 36.07
C PRO A 554 -31.47 -6.47 36.46
N ARG A 555 -32.04 -7.33 35.61
CA ARG A 555 -33.23 -8.09 35.99
C ARG A 555 -32.87 -8.74 37.32
N GLU A 556 -33.48 -8.25 38.39
CA GLU A 556 -33.39 -8.92 39.68
C GLU A 556 -33.67 -10.40 39.39
N ALA A 557 -32.78 -11.26 39.89
CA ALA A 557 -32.99 -12.68 39.92
C ALA A 557 -34.21 -12.93 40.82
N GLY A 558 -35.40 -12.66 40.28
CA GLY A 558 -36.67 -12.93 40.90
C GLY A 558 -36.78 -14.43 40.98
N THR A 559 -36.61 -14.92 42.21
CA THR A 559 -37.00 -16.22 42.75
C THR A 559 -37.51 -17.21 41.70
N ALA A 560 -36.73 -18.28 41.51
CA ALA A 560 -37.12 -19.48 40.79
C ALA A 560 -38.55 -19.90 41.22
N ARG A 561 -39.53 -19.63 40.37
CA ARG A 561 -40.79 -20.36 40.38
C ARG A 561 -40.57 -21.62 39.57
N ALA A 562 -40.89 -22.74 40.23
CA ALA A 562 -40.69 -24.09 39.76
C ALA A 562 -41.16 -24.29 38.31
N ALA A 563 -40.37 -25.08 37.59
CA ALA A 563 -40.62 -25.54 36.25
C ALA A 563 -42.00 -26.20 36.11
N ASP A 564 -42.74 -25.78 35.09
CA ASP A 564 -43.74 -26.63 34.42
C ASP A 564 -43.08 -27.36 33.25
N PRO A 565 -43.52 -28.59 32.94
CA PRO A 565 -42.73 -29.56 32.20
C PRO A 565 -42.64 -29.22 30.71
N ALA A 566 -41.48 -29.56 30.13
CA ALA A 566 -41.17 -29.40 28.73
C ALA A 566 -42.25 -29.98 27.80
N PRO A 567 -42.67 -29.28 26.73
CA PRO A 567 -43.42 -29.92 25.67
C PRO A 567 -42.50 -30.84 24.85
N ALA A 568 -43.09 -31.98 24.51
CA ALA A 568 -42.45 -33.15 23.92
C ALA A 568 -41.66 -32.87 22.63
N ARG A 569 -40.64 -33.72 22.42
CA ARG A 569 -39.87 -33.89 21.19
C ARG A 569 -40.77 -33.83 19.94
N ALA A 570 -40.48 -32.89 19.03
CA ALA A 570 -41.04 -32.86 17.69
C ALA A 570 -40.01 -33.38 16.68
N ASP A 571 -40.26 -34.61 16.24
CA ASP A 571 -40.09 -35.23 14.91
C ASP A 571 -39.09 -34.60 13.90
N PRO A 572 -38.05 -35.32 13.40
CA PRO A 572 -37.09 -34.83 12.41
C PRO A 572 -37.64 -34.74 10.97
N GLY A 573 -38.92 -34.41 10.79
CA GLY A 573 -39.63 -34.50 9.53
C GLY A 573 -40.72 -33.44 9.33
N ALA A 574 -40.44 -32.16 9.60
CA ALA A 574 -41.41 -31.08 9.35
C ALA A 574 -40.84 -30.00 8.41
N ARG A 575 -41.27 -30.07 7.14
CA ARG A 575 -41.02 -29.06 6.10
C ARG A 575 -41.59 -27.70 6.55
N LEU A 576 -40.74 -26.68 6.66
CA LEU A 576 -41.19 -25.29 6.82
C LEU A 576 -41.99 -24.87 5.57
N ARG A 577 -43.30 -24.64 5.75
CA ARG A 577 -44.15 -23.94 4.79
C ARG A 577 -43.81 -22.45 4.85
N LEU A 578 -43.20 -21.93 3.79
CA LEU A 578 -43.03 -20.49 3.55
C LEU A 578 -44.40 -19.86 3.25
N LYS A 579 -44.66 -18.67 3.83
CA LYS A 579 -45.86 -17.87 3.56
C LYS A 579 -45.82 -17.31 2.11
N PRO A 580 -46.94 -17.33 1.37
CA PRO A 580 -46.98 -16.94 -0.04
C PRO A 580 -47.08 -15.42 -0.18
N GLN A 581 -45.95 -14.73 -0.16
CA GLN A 581 -45.79 -13.38 -0.73
C GLN A 581 -44.33 -12.93 -0.96
N VAL A 582 -43.34 -13.82 -0.79
CA VAL A 582 -41.90 -13.56 -1.05
C VAL A 582 -41.33 -14.46 -2.16
N ALA A 583 -42.17 -15.27 -2.82
CA ALA A 583 -41.74 -16.24 -3.84
C ALA A 583 -41.71 -15.72 -5.30
N SER A 584 -41.99 -14.43 -5.55
CA SER A 584 -42.05 -13.89 -6.92
C SER A 584 -40.80 -13.11 -7.37
N TYR A 585 -39.77 -12.98 -6.55
CA TYR A 585 -38.55 -12.23 -6.91
C TYR A 585 -37.25 -13.04 -6.88
N LEU A 586 -37.29 -14.29 -6.37
CA LEU A 586 -36.08 -15.10 -6.16
C LEU A 586 -35.97 -16.37 -7.03
N PHE A 587 -36.91 -16.60 -7.97
CA PHE A 587 -36.84 -17.73 -8.91
C PHE A 587 -37.04 -17.33 -10.40
N GLY A 588 -36.66 -16.09 -10.74
CA GLY A 588 -36.82 -15.53 -12.09
C GLY A 588 -35.69 -15.78 -13.09
N SER A 589 -34.53 -16.31 -12.71
CA SER A 589 -33.39 -16.44 -13.65
C SER A 589 -32.72 -17.82 -13.74
N LEU A 590 -33.34 -18.88 -13.23
CA LEU A 590 -32.83 -20.26 -13.36
C LEU A 590 -33.70 -21.17 -14.24
N ALA A 591 -34.68 -20.63 -14.96
CA ALA A 591 -35.55 -21.38 -15.89
C ALA A 591 -35.31 -21.07 -17.38
N ALA A 592 -34.30 -20.26 -17.72
CA ALA A 592 -34.01 -19.87 -19.12
C ALA A 592 -32.85 -20.66 -19.77
N GLU A 593 -32.03 -21.40 -19.03
CA GLU A 593 -30.91 -22.19 -19.59
C GLU A 593 -31.12 -23.71 -19.60
N ALA A 594 -32.26 -24.21 -19.12
CA ALA A 594 -32.65 -25.63 -19.24
C ALA A 594 -33.61 -25.91 -20.43
N ARG A 595 -33.76 -24.98 -21.38
CA ARG A 595 -34.53 -25.16 -22.63
C ARG A 595 -33.74 -24.87 -23.92
N ARG A 596 -32.41 -24.93 -23.84
CA ARG A 596 -31.51 -25.02 -25.01
C ARG A 596 -30.43 -26.09 -24.79
N ALA A 597 -30.89 -27.27 -24.42
CA ALA A 597 -30.23 -28.55 -24.71
C ALA A 597 -31.10 -29.30 -25.71
#